data_AF-A0AAD3HER5-F1
#
_entry.id   AF-A0AAD3HER5-F1
#
_cell.length_a   1.000
_cell.length_b   1.000
_cell.length_c   1.000
_cell.angle_alpha   90.00
_cell.angle_beta   90.00
_cell.angle_gamma   90.00
#
_symmetry.space_group_name_H-M   'P 1'
#
loop_
_entity.id
_entity.type
_entity.pdbx_description
1 polymer ?
#
loop_
_entity_poly.entity_id
_entity_poly.type
_entity_poly.pdbx_seq_one_letter_code
_entity_poly.pdbx_strand_id
1 'polypeptide(L)'
;MANVKSKTWDIKMRQKIPSFVETGSCFDATNIDRIKTRPGGHDALPTKPIDESAFSYNKKTARRSPKNFQKKKTGTGGTLAPKPVSDDTPPFPDENVSPKGTIDRKIRFSAFVERPNPPNTEFRRFYERGDLPVQIDHSGVQNRIAWKVSIEQLDFHHYLPIFFDGLREIEEPYAFLAEQGVYDMIQVASQKVLPVIPQLIIPIKTALNTRNKNVIIKVLKVLQALVKCDEKGQNLVGQALVPYYRQILPVLNIFIRKNDNLGDGIDYGQNKRGDLGEIIMATLEQFELHGGNDAFINIKYLVPVYQSILK
;
A
#
# COMPACT_ATOMS: atom_id res chain seq x y z
N MET A 1 26.50 45.58 4.46
CA MET A 1 25.15 45.26 4.97
C MET A 1 24.68 43.96 4.34
N ALA A 2 24.88 42.83 5.02
CA ALA A 2 24.47 41.51 4.55
C ALA A 2 23.01 41.25 4.99
N ASN A 3 22.13 41.00 4.04
CA ASN A 3 20.71 40.76 4.28
C ASN A 3 20.50 39.30 4.70
N VAL A 4 20.42 39.05 6.01
CA VAL A 4 20.13 37.74 6.59
C VAL A 4 18.64 37.44 6.34
N LYS A 5 18.36 36.66 5.29
CA LYS A 5 17.02 36.09 5.08
C LYS A 5 16.76 35.06 6.18
N SER A 6 15.80 35.38 7.05
CA SER A 6 15.24 34.49 8.06
C SER A 6 14.77 33.17 7.42
N LYS A 7 15.42 32.06 7.77
CA LYS A 7 14.90 30.71 7.52
C LYS A 7 13.61 30.55 8.34
N THR A 8 12.46 30.60 7.69
CA THR A 8 11.21 30.12 8.25
C THR A 8 11.32 28.61 8.41
N TRP A 9 11.31 28.16 9.67
CA TRP A 9 11.26 26.75 10.02
C TRP A 9 9.85 26.25 9.68
N ASP A 10 9.68 25.64 8.50
CA ASP A 10 8.47 24.87 8.19
C ASP A 10 8.44 23.66 9.13
N ILE A 11 7.76 23.81 10.27
CA ILE A 11 7.36 22.70 11.12
C ILE A 11 6.47 21.82 10.25
N LYS A 12 7.01 20.72 9.70
CA LYS A 12 6.23 19.70 9.02
C LYS A 12 5.21 19.15 10.03
N MET A 13 4.00 19.71 10.00
CA MET A 13 2.85 19.19 10.73
C MET A 13 2.77 17.69 10.47
N ARG A 14 2.80 16.89 11.54
CA ARG A 14 2.66 15.43 11.45
C ARG A 14 1.34 15.18 10.73
N GLN A 15 1.39 14.57 9.55
CA GLN A 15 0.17 14.27 8.79
C GLN A 15 -0.77 13.49 9.69
N LYS A 16 -1.98 14.02 9.90
CA LYS A 16 -3.00 13.36 10.71
C LYS A 16 -3.27 12.00 10.07
N ILE A 17 -3.09 10.93 10.82
CA ILE A 17 -3.46 9.59 10.38
C ILE A 17 -4.95 9.67 10.03
N PRO A 18 -5.38 9.28 8.83
CA PRO A 18 -6.78 9.34 8.45
C PRO A 18 -7.56 8.42 9.38
N SER A 19 -8.29 9.00 10.33
CA SER A 19 -9.27 8.29 11.14
C SER A 19 -10.51 8.06 10.30
N PHE A 20 -10.99 6.83 10.25
CA PHE A 20 -12.23 6.54 9.55
C PHE A 20 -13.43 7.18 10.26
N VAL A 21 -14.52 7.43 9.53
CA VAL A 21 -15.73 8.01 10.13
C VAL A 21 -16.53 6.93 10.87
N GLU A 22 -16.37 5.70 10.41
CA GLU A 22 -17.02 4.50 10.90
C GLU A 22 -16.46 4.00 12.23
N THR A 23 -15.27 4.46 12.62
CA THR A 23 -14.58 4.01 13.84
C THR A 23 -15.11 4.64 15.11
N GLY A 24 -15.76 5.80 15.03
CA GLY A 24 -16.39 6.42 16.18
C GLY A 24 -15.42 6.71 17.33
N SER A 25 -15.86 6.45 18.57
CA SER A 25 -15.04 6.57 19.79
C SER A 25 -14.21 5.31 20.02
N CYS A 26 -13.05 5.43 20.66
CA CYS A 26 -12.19 4.28 21.01
C CYS A 26 -12.84 3.27 21.98
N PHE A 27 -13.94 3.65 22.66
CA PHE A 27 -14.67 2.78 23.57
C PHE A 27 -15.96 2.21 22.96
N ASP A 28 -16.34 2.67 21.77
CA ASP A 28 -17.51 2.18 21.06
C ASP A 28 -17.09 1.16 20.00
N ALA A 29 -17.92 0.15 19.76
CA ALA A 29 -17.67 -0.80 18.70
C ALA A 29 -17.79 -0.12 17.33
N THR A 30 -16.88 -0.47 16.43
CA THR A 30 -16.92 0.01 15.05
C THR A 30 -18.18 -0.43 14.32
N ASN A 31 -18.83 0.49 13.61
CA ASN A 31 -20.07 0.19 12.89
C ASN A 31 -19.77 -0.45 11.53
N ILE A 32 -19.57 -1.77 11.54
CA ILE A 32 -19.21 -2.55 10.35
C ILE A 32 -20.36 -2.58 9.33
N ASP A 33 -21.62 -2.58 9.78
CA ASP A 33 -22.80 -2.63 8.89
C ASP A 33 -22.91 -1.39 7.98
N ARG A 34 -22.32 -0.27 8.40
CA ARG A 34 -22.24 0.95 7.59
C ARG A 34 -21.25 0.82 6.42
N ILE A 35 -20.30 -0.12 6.49
CA ILE A 35 -19.23 -0.29 5.51
C ILE A 35 -19.72 -1.14 4.33
N LYS A 36 -20.02 -0.48 3.22
CA LYS A 36 -20.46 -1.14 1.97
C LYS A 36 -19.31 -1.45 1.00
N THR A 37 -18.16 -0.83 1.19
CA THR A 37 -17.00 -0.97 0.30
C THR A 37 -16.17 -2.19 0.66
N ARG A 38 -15.81 -3.00 -0.33
CA ARG A 38 -14.91 -4.14 -0.12
C ARG A 38 -13.45 -3.65 -0.05
N PRO A 39 -12.65 -4.11 0.93
CA PRO A 39 -11.25 -3.73 1.05
C PRO A 39 -10.46 -4.21 -0.17
N GLY A 40 -9.60 -3.34 -0.72
CA GLY A 40 -8.81 -3.65 -1.91
C GLY A 40 -9.63 -3.82 -3.20
N GLY A 41 -10.94 -3.53 -3.16
CA GLY A 41 -11.83 -3.61 -4.32
C GLY A 41 -11.51 -2.55 -5.38
N HIS A 42 -11.80 -2.89 -6.65
CA HIS A 42 -11.58 -1.97 -7.76
C HIS A 42 -12.76 -1.02 -8.02
N ASP A 43 -13.92 -1.31 -7.43
CA ASP A 43 -15.22 -0.72 -7.74
C ASP A 43 -15.38 0.72 -7.24
N ALA A 44 -14.66 1.08 -6.19
CA ALA A 44 -14.74 2.41 -5.58
C ALA A 44 -13.92 3.48 -6.30
N LEU A 45 -13.16 3.12 -7.36
CA LEU A 45 -12.42 4.13 -8.11
C LEU A 45 -13.35 4.91 -9.03
N PRO A 46 -13.16 6.24 -9.15
CA PRO A 46 -13.93 7.04 -10.09
C PRO A 46 -13.69 6.50 -11.50
N THR A 47 -14.74 5.96 -12.11
CA THR A 47 -14.70 5.50 -13.49
C THR A 47 -14.47 6.72 -14.37
N LYS A 48 -13.51 6.63 -15.29
CA LYS A 48 -13.35 7.67 -16.30
C LYS A 48 -14.62 7.63 -17.16
N PRO A 49 -15.41 8.71 -17.25
CA PRO A 49 -16.47 8.74 -18.25
C PRO A 49 -15.81 8.55 -19.61
N ILE A 50 -16.32 7.61 -20.41
CA ILE A 50 -15.82 7.35 -21.76
C ILE A 50 -15.94 8.66 -22.53
N ASP A 51 -14.80 9.19 -22.96
CA ASP A 51 -14.79 10.38 -23.79
C ASP A 51 -15.14 9.95 -25.21
N GLU A 52 -16.42 10.07 -25.58
CA GLU A 52 -16.93 9.79 -26.93
C GLU A 52 -16.19 10.60 -28.01
N SER A 53 -15.56 11.73 -27.64
CA SER A 53 -14.74 12.54 -28.54
C SER A 53 -13.32 12.01 -28.76
N ALA A 54 -12.89 10.99 -28.00
CA ALA A 54 -11.62 10.30 -28.25
C ALA A 54 -11.69 9.35 -29.46
N PHE A 55 -12.90 8.89 -29.83
CA PHE A 55 -13.15 7.97 -30.95
C PHE A 55 -13.87 8.63 -32.13
N SER A 56 -14.12 9.93 -32.05
CA SER A 56 -14.79 10.68 -33.11
C SER A 56 -14.10 12.00 -33.36
N TYR A 57 -14.12 12.48 -34.61
CA TYR A 57 -13.64 13.83 -34.95
C TYR A 57 -14.50 14.96 -34.35
N ASN A 58 -15.56 14.62 -33.60
CA ASN A 58 -16.54 15.57 -33.10
C ASN A 58 -16.29 15.87 -31.62
N LYS A 59 -15.71 17.03 -31.32
CA LYS A 59 -15.55 17.51 -29.94
C LYS A 59 -16.88 18.11 -29.46
N LYS A 60 -17.43 17.61 -28.35
CA LYS A 60 -18.56 18.27 -27.66
C LYS A 60 -18.12 19.67 -27.25
N THR A 61 -18.65 20.69 -27.90
CA THR A 61 -18.41 22.08 -27.51
C THR A 61 -19.26 22.40 -26.27
N ALA A 62 -18.64 23.00 -25.25
CA ALA A 62 -19.37 23.41 -24.06
C ALA A 62 -20.35 24.55 -24.40
N ARG A 63 -21.57 24.49 -23.84
CA ARG A 63 -22.55 25.58 -23.97
C ARG A 63 -21.97 26.85 -23.35
N ARG A 64 -21.86 27.92 -24.14
CA ARG A 64 -21.33 29.21 -23.67
C ARG A 64 -22.24 29.76 -22.57
N SER A 65 -21.67 30.12 -21.42
CA SER A 65 -22.42 30.73 -20.33
C SER A 65 -22.58 32.24 -20.58
N PRO A 66 -23.73 32.85 -20.23
CA PRO A 66 -23.94 34.31 -20.41
C PRO A 66 -22.94 35.18 -19.66
N LYS A 67 -22.36 34.64 -18.58
CA LYS A 67 -21.34 35.31 -17.75
C LYS A 67 -19.99 35.43 -18.48
N ASN A 68 -19.69 34.51 -19.39
CA ASN A 68 -18.45 34.48 -20.15
C ASN A 68 -18.69 34.97 -21.58
N PHE A 69 -18.91 36.27 -21.73
CA PHE A 69 -19.04 36.92 -23.04
C PHE A 69 -17.67 37.33 -23.60
N GLN A 70 -17.57 37.43 -24.92
CA GLN A 70 -16.37 37.88 -25.61
C GLN A 70 -16.19 39.38 -25.38
N LYS A 71 -15.05 39.77 -24.78
CA LYS A 71 -14.73 41.18 -24.50
C LYS A 71 -14.15 41.86 -25.75
N LYS A 72 -14.18 43.20 -25.75
CA LYS A 72 -13.60 44.03 -26.82
C LYS A 72 -12.11 43.66 -27.00
N LYS A 73 -11.67 43.47 -28.25
CA LYS A 73 -10.30 43.05 -28.64
C LYS A 73 -9.87 41.63 -28.22
N THR A 74 -10.76 40.78 -27.71
CA THR A 74 -10.37 39.41 -27.27
C THR A 74 -10.79 38.28 -28.22
N GLY A 75 -11.39 38.61 -29.37
CA GLY A 75 -11.86 37.65 -30.37
C GLY A 75 -10.73 37.09 -31.23
N THR A 76 -10.81 35.80 -31.58
CA THR A 76 -9.84 35.12 -32.46
C THR A 76 -10.22 35.16 -33.94
N GLY A 77 -11.21 35.98 -34.33
CA GLY A 77 -11.51 36.23 -35.76
C GLY A 77 -11.92 34.99 -36.58
N GLY A 78 -12.31 33.88 -35.94
CA GLY A 78 -12.72 32.66 -36.64
C GLY A 78 -11.57 31.71 -37.02
N THR A 79 -10.33 32.00 -36.62
CA THR A 79 -9.25 31.01 -36.76
C THR A 79 -9.40 29.90 -35.72
N LEU A 80 -9.28 28.65 -36.16
CA LEU A 80 -9.22 27.47 -35.28
C LEU A 80 -7.90 27.39 -34.47
N ALA A 81 -7.01 28.36 -34.65
CA ALA A 81 -5.76 28.43 -33.94
C ALA A 81 -6.03 28.77 -32.46
N PRO A 82 -5.53 27.96 -31.51
CA PRO A 82 -5.49 28.40 -30.12
C PRO A 82 -4.71 29.73 -30.06
N LYS A 83 -5.14 30.65 -29.19
CA LYS A 83 -4.38 31.89 -28.97
C LYS A 83 -2.91 31.52 -28.71
N PRO A 84 -1.93 32.22 -29.31
CA PRO A 84 -0.56 32.11 -28.83
C PRO A 84 -0.61 32.45 -27.34
N VAL A 85 -0.22 31.48 -26.51
CA VAL A 85 0.10 31.73 -25.12
C VAL A 85 1.16 32.84 -25.17
N SER A 86 0.99 33.93 -24.41
CA SER A 86 2.06 34.93 -24.33
C SER A 86 3.32 34.18 -23.91
N ASP A 87 4.35 34.29 -24.73
CA ASP A 87 5.62 33.60 -24.57
C ASP A 87 6.43 34.30 -23.46
N ASP A 88 5.82 34.48 -22.29
CA ASP A 88 6.48 34.87 -21.04
C ASP A 88 7.14 33.64 -20.40
N THR A 89 7.50 32.64 -21.21
CA THR A 89 8.39 31.55 -20.85
C THR A 89 9.82 32.04 -21.11
N PRO A 90 10.67 32.17 -20.07
CA PRO A 90 12.06 32.54 -20.26
C PRO A 90 12.75 31.63 -21.29
N PRO A 91 13.74 32.12 -22.06
CA PRO A 91 14.43 31.35 -23.10
C PRO A 91 15.11 30.05 -22.62
N PHE A 92 15.19 29.86 -21.31
CA PHE A 92 15.62 28.65 -20.65
C PHE A 92 14.47 28.15 -19.77
N PRO A 93 13.95 26.93 -19.98
CA PRO A 93 13.07 26.33 -19.00
C PRO A 93 13.92 26.06 -17.75
N ASP A 94 13.73 26.84 -16.69
CA ASP A 94 14.09 26.36 -15.36
C ASP A 94 13.35 25.02 -15.20
N GLU A 95 14.10 23.93 -15.01
CA GLU A 95 13.58 22.55 -14.85
C GLU A 95 12.52 22.39 -13.74
N ASN A 96 12.21 23.46 -13.00
CA ASN A 96 11.33 23.46 -11.84
C ASN A 96 9.99 24.19 -12.02
N VAL A 97 9.64 24.67 -13.23
CA VAL A 97 8.30 25.29 -13.43
C VAL A 97 7.26 24.20 -13.71
N SER A 98 6.68 23.67 -12.64
CA SER A 98 5.46 22.86 -12.73
C SER A 98 4.33 23.70 -13.34
N PRO A 99 3.63 23.25 -14.42
CA PRO A 99 2.59 24.03 -15.04
C PRO A 99 1.45 24.31 -14.04
N LYS A 100 1.23 25.61 -13.74
CA LYS A 100 0.09 26.12 -12.98
C LYS A 100 -1.18 26.03 -13.84
N GLY A 101 -1.70 24.82 -13.96
CA GLY A 101 -3.03 24.55 -14.50
C GLY A 101 -3.72 23.55 -13.59
N THR A 102 -4.76 23.99 -12.90
CA THR A 102 -5.82 23.15 -12.30
C THR A 102 -6.61 22.46 -13.41
N ILE A 103 -5.91 21.69 -14.25
CA ILE A 103 -6.52 20.56 -14.93
C ILE A 103 -6.76 19.59 -13.78
N ASP A 104 -8.02 19.37 -13.41
CA ASP A 104 -8.42 18.19 -12.65
C ASP A 104 -7.64 17.03 -13.26
N ARG A 105 -6.56 16.60 -12.59
CA ARG A 105 -5.70 15.52 -13.09
C ARG A 105 -6.51 14.26 -12.88
N LYS A 106 -7.54 14.06 -13.71
CA LYS A 106 -8.29 12.81 -13.85
C LYS A 106 -7.25 11.72 -13.82
N ILE A 107 -7.33 10.90 -12.78
CA ILE A 107 -6.32 9.92 -12.38
C ILE A 107 -5.81 9.20 -13.63
N ARG A 108 -4.65 9.61 -14.13
CA ARG A 108 -4.14 9.09 -15.40
C ARG A 108 -3.80 7.61 -15.24
N PHE A 109 -3.38 7.21 -14.03
CA PHE A 109 -2.93 5.88 -13.68
C PHE A 109 -3.74 5.26 -12.52
N SER A 110 -4.95 4.79 -12.79
CA SER A 110 -5.81 4.06 -11.84
C SER A 110 -5.11 2.82 -11.24
N ALA A 111 -4.10 2.29 -11.93
CA ALA A 111 -3.29 1.16 -11.48
C ALA A 111 -2.41 1.45 -10.24
N PHE A 112 -2.04 2.70 -9.95
CA PHE A 112 -1.15 3.03 -8.82
C PHE A 112 -1.87 3.70 -7.65
N VAL A 113 -3.15 4.02 -7.81
CA VAL A 113 -3.94 4.68 -6.76
C VAL A 113 -4.27 3.70 -5.65
N GLU A 114 -4.16 4.19 -4.42
CA GLU A 114 -4.56 3.49 -3.20
C GLU A 114 -6.02 3.09 -3.27
N ARG A 115 -6.33 1.90 -2.78
CA ARG A 115 -7.68 1.34 -2.75
C ARG A 115 -8.31 1.62 -1.40
N PRO A 116 -9.65 1.74 -1.34
CA PRO A 116 -10.32 1.89 -0.06
C PRO A 116 -9.95 0.73 0.84
N ASN A 117 -9.60 1.08 2.07
CA ASN A 117 -9.32 0.14 3.13
C ASN A 117 -10.18 0.52 4.34
N PRO A 118 -11.46 0.13 4.34
CA PRO A 118 -12.30 0.42 5.48
C PRO A 118 -11.91 -0.46 6.69
N PRO A 119 -12.20 0.01 7.91
CA PRO A 119 -11.85 -0.64 9.18
C PRO A 119 -12.85 -1.75 9.52
N ASN A 120 -13.10 -2.67 8.58
CA ASN A 120 -13.93 -3.85 8.76
C ASN A 120 -13.09 -5.14 8.85
N THR A 121 -11.94 -5.06 9.52
CA THR A 121 -11.13 -6.25 9.75
C THR A 121 -11.78 -7.13 10.81
N GLU A 122 -11.67 -8.45 10.66
CA GLU A 122 -12.08 -9.37 11.71
C GLU A 122 -11.22 -9.15 12.95
N PHE A 123 -9.94 -8.80 12.79
CA PHE A 123 -9.05 -8.46 13.90
C PHE A 123 -9.63 -7.40 14.83
N ARG A 124 -10.10 -6.28 14.27
CA ARG A 124 -10.69 -5.18 15.04
C ARG A 124 -11.94 -5.63 15.81
N ARG A 125 -12.81 -6.40 15.16
CA ARG A 125 -14.02 -6.95 15.77
C ARG A 125 -13.72 -7.88 16.95
N PHE A 126 -12.75 -8.78 16.79
CA PHE A 126 -12.34 -9.72 17.83
C PHE A 126 -11.61 -9.01 18.99
N TYR A 127 -10.85 -7.96 18.69
CA TYR A 127 -10.21 -7.13 19.70
C TYR A 127 -11.23 -6.34 20.53
N GLU A 128 -12.18 -5.66 19.89
CA GLU A 128 -13.24 -4.89 20.56
C GLU A 128 -14.17 -5.78 21.39
N ARG A 129 -14.40 -7.02 20.97
CA ARG A 129 -15.16 -8.01 21.73
C ARG A 129 -14.38 -8.55 22.95
N GLY A 130 -13.05 -8.44 22.95
CA GLY A 130 -12.18 -8.91 24.03
C GLY A 130 -11.82 -10.40 23.95
N ASP A 131 -12.00 -11.05 22.80
CA ASP A 131 -11.76 -12.49 22.62
C ASP A 131 -10.29 -12.82 22.36
N LEU A 132 -9.48 -11.83 21.96
CA LEU A 132 -8.07 -12.06 21.66
C LEU A 132 -7.24 -12.17 22.94
N PRO A 133 -6.40 -13.21 23.10
CA PRO A 133 -5.56 -13.40 24.29
C PRO A 133 -4.30 -12.52 24.28
N VAL A 134 -4.42 -11.26 23.87
CA VAL A 134 -3.30 -10.30 23.76
C VAL A 134 -3.59 -9.03 24.55
N GLN A 135 -2.53 -8.45 25.10
CA GLN A 135 -2.56 -7.17 25.78
C GLN A 135 -1.27 -6.39 25.49
N ILE A 136 -1.35 -5.07 25.46
CA ILE A 136 -0.16 -4.23 25.34
C ILE A 136 0.49 -4.13 26.72
N ASP A 137 1.75 -4.54 26.80
CA ASP A 137 2.59 -4.29 27.96
C ASP A 137 3.34 -2.97 27.77
N HIS A 138 3.13 -2.06 28.71
CA HIS A 138 3.77 -0.74 28.78
C HIS A 138 4.93 -0.70 29.79
N SER A 139 5.35 -1.84 30.33
CA SER A 139 6.37 -1.92 31.38
C SER A 139 7.78 -1.47 30.95
N GLY A 140 8.04 -1.16 29.68
CA GLY A 140 9.38 -0.86 29.16
C GLY A 140 9.48 0.36 28.23
N VAL A 141 10.69 0.63 27.73
CA VAL A 141 10.99 1.72 26.77
C VAL A 141 10.32 1.49 25.40
N GLN A 142 10.04 0.23 25.07
CA GLN A 142 9.32 -0.18 23.86
C GLN A 142 8.08 -0.96 24.27
N ASN A 143 6.96 -0.69 23.59
CA ASN A 143 5.74 -1.46 23.73
C ASN A 143 6.01 -2.92 23.34
N ARG A 144 5.50 -3.86 24.13
CA ARG A 144 5.54 -5.30 23.83
C ARG A 144 4.15 -5.89 23.95
N ILE A 145 3.95 -7.07 23.39
CA ILE A 145 2.73 -7.84 23.60
C ILE A 145 2.91 -8.76 24.79
N ALA A 146 2.00 -8.67 25.75
CA ALA A 146 1.81 -9.68 26.77
C ALA A 146 0.69 -10.63 26.33
N TRP A 147 1.04 -11.91 26.16
CA TRP A 147 0.10 -12.96 25.84
C TRP A 147 -0.55 -13.50 27.12
N LYS A 148 -1.88 -13.55 27.16
CA LYS A 148 -2.64 -14.09 28.31
C LYS A 148 -2.57 -15.62 28.36
N VAL A 149 -2.38 -16.26 27.21
CA VAL A 149 -2.28 -17.72 27.02
C VAL A 149 -0.98 -18.01 26.28
N SER A 150 -0.32 -19.13 26.57
CA SER A 150 0.89 -19.52 25.86
C SER A 150 0.62 -19.76 24.37
N ILE A 151 1.48 -19.20 23.52
CA ILE A 151 1.33 -19.26 22.06
C ILE A 151 1.32 -20.71 21.56
N GLU A 152 2.09 -21.59 22.20
CA GLU A 152 2.16 -23.02 21.86
C GLU A 152 0.83 -23.75 22.01
N GLN A 153 -0.04 -23.32 22.94
CA GLN A 153 -1.34 -23.97 23.19
C GLN A 153 -2.46 -23.34 22.35
N LEU A 154 -2.17 -22.27 21.62
CA LEU A 154 -3.13 -21.56 20.80
C LEU A 154 -3.53 -22.40 19.56
N ASP A 155 -4.78 -22.24 19.12
CA ASP A 155 -5.26 -22.79 17.85
C ASP A 155 -4.89 -21.88 16.68
N PHE A 156 -3.94 -22.32 15.86
CA PHE A 156 -3.45 -21.55 14.73
C PHE A 156 -4.48 -21.43 13.60
N HIS A 157 -5.41 -22.37 13.44
CA HIS A 157 -6.45 -22.28 12.42
C HIS A 157 -7.44 -21.15 12.71
N HIS A 158 -7.71 -20.87 13.98
CA HIS A 158 -8.62 -19.79 14.36
C HIS A 158 -7.92 -18.43 14.39
N TYR A 159 -6.82 -18.32 15.15
CA TYR A 159 -6.24 -17.01 15.47
C TYR A 159 -5.31 -16.47 14.38
N LEU A 160 -4.48 -17.30 13.74
CA LEU A 160 -3.48 -16.81 12.79
C LEU A 160 -4.12 -16.08 11.59
N PRO A 161 -5.19 -16.58 10.95
CA PRO A 161 -5.87 -15.84 9.89
C PRO A 161 -6.44 -14.48 10.35
N ILE A 162 -6.92 -14.39 11.60
CA ILE A 162 -7.44 -13.14 12.18
C ILE A 162 -6.32 -12.11 12.31
N PHE A 163 -5.16 -12.51 12.85
CA PHE A 163 -3.99 -11.63 12.94
C PHE A 163 -3.48 -11.19 11.56
N PHE A 164 -3.50 -12.09 10.56
CA PHE A 164 -3.13 -11.76 9.18
C PHE A 164 -4.11 -10.78 8.51
N ASP A 165 -5.42 -10.87 8.78
CA ASP A 165 -6.40 -9.87 8.31
C ASP A 165 -6.16 -8.50 8.97
N GLY A 166 -5.70 -8.49 10.22
CA GLY A 166 -5.29 -7.30 10.96
C GLY A 166 -4.07 -6.56 10.39
N LEU A 167 -3.24 -7.19 9.55
CA LEU A 167 -2.09 -6.52 8.89
C LEU A 167 -2.52 -5.34 8.01
N ARG A 168 -3.80 -5.35 7.59
CA ARG A 168 -4.44 -4.28 6.83
C ARG A 168 -4.68 -3.02 7.67
N GLU A 169 -4.70 -3.12 9.00
CA GLU A 169 -4.95 -1.98 9.88
C GLU A 169 -3.83 -0.94 9.83
N ILE A 170 -4.24 0.33 9.93
CA ILE A 170 -3.34 1.50 9.91
C ILE A 170 -3.44 2.27 11.24
N GLU A 171 -4.57 2.14 11.94
CA GLU A 171 -4.82 2.82 13.20
C GLU A 171 -4.12 2.10 14.36
N GLU A 172 -3.43 2.86 15.20
CA GLU A 172 -2.93 2.39 16.49
C GLU A 172 -4.09 2.41 17.50
N PRO A 173 -4.25 1.38 18.37
CA PRO A 173 -3.30 0.30 18.69
C PRO A 173 -3.41 -0.98 17.84
N TYR A 174 -4.41 -1.08 16.95
CA TYR A 174 -4.70 -2.32 16.23
C TYR A 174 -3.55 -2.75 15.30
N ALA A 175 -2.95 -1.80 14.59
CA ALA A 175 -1.86 -2.06 13.66
C ALA A 175 -0.65 -2.70 14.34
N PHE A 176 -0.22 -2.16 15.50
CA PHE A 176 0.88 -2.69 16.29
C PHE A 176 0.60 -4.10 16.83
N LEU A 177 -0.59 -4.30 17.40
CA LEU A 177 -0.99 -5.59 17.97
C LEU A 177 -1.06 -6.70 16.91
N ALA A 178 -1.61 -6.39 15.74
CA ALA A 178 -1.68 -7.33 14.64
C ALA A 178 -0.28 -7.70 14.13
N GLU A 179 0.58 -6.70 13.88
CA GLU A 179 1.92 -6.92 13.34
C GLU A 179 2.81 -7.73 14.28
N GLN A 180 2.94 -7.31 15.55
CA GLN A 180 3.75 -8.03 16.53
C GLN A 180 3.15 -9.41 16.87
N GLY A 181 1.82 -9.52 16.92
CA GLY A 181 1.15 -10.79 17.19
C GLY A 181 1.48 -11.85 16.13
N VAL A 182 1.51 -11.47 14.86
CA VAL A 182 1.94 -12.37 13.77
C VAL A 182 3.40 -12.78 13.94
N TYR A 183 4.30 -11.84 14.26
CA TYR A 183 5.72 -12.15 14.45
C TYR A 183 5.95 -13.16 15.58
N ASP A 184 5.33 -12.95 16.74
CA ASP A 184 5.45 -13.85 17.90
C ASP A 184 4.92 -15.26 17.58
N MET A 185 3.75 -15.36 16.93
CA MET A 185 3.14 -16.64 16.56
C MET A 185 4.01 -17.43 15.58
N ILE A 186 4.57 -16.74 14.58
CA ILE A 186 5.39 -17.35 13.54
C ILE A 186 6.76 -17.79 14.10
N GLN A 187 7.34 -17.04 15.04
CA GLN A 187 8.63 -17.37 15.65
C GLN A 187 8.54 -18.53 16.66
N VAL A 188 7.49 -18.59 17.47
CA VAL A 188 7.39 -19.59 18.55
C VAL A 188 6.87 -20.95 18.07
N ALA A 189 5.94 -20.99 17.12
CA ALA A 189 5.28 -22.24 16.71
C ALA A 189 5.27 -22.45 15.20
N SER A 190 6.46 -22.39 14.58
CA SER A 190 6.68 -22.59 13.14
C SER A 190 6.05 -23.88 12.58
N GLN A 191 6.08 -24.98 13.34
CA GLN A 191 5.54 -26.28 12.91
C GLN A 191 4.02 -26.27 12.68
N LYS A 192 3.28 -25.42 13.41
CA LYS A 192 1.83 -25.31 13.30
C LYS A 192 1.38 -24.41 12.14
N VAL A 193 2.30 -23.65 11.52
CA VAL A 193 1.96 -22.69 10.48
C VAL A 193 1.67 -23.37 9.13
N LEU A 194 2.40 -24.45 8.81
CA LEU A 194 2.28 -25.17 7.54
C LEU A 194 0.82 -25.53 7.14
N PRO A 195 0.00 -26.17 7.99
CA PRO A 195 -1.38 -26.52 7.63
C PRO A 195 -2.31 -25.31 7.48
N VAL A 196 -1.93 -24.13 7.99
CA VAL A 196 -2.77 -22.92 7.96
C VAL A 196 -2.51 -22.07 6.71
N ILE A 197 -1.40 -22.29 5.99
CA ILE A 197 -1.01 -21.50 4.81
C ILE A 197 -2.16 -21.20 3.83
N PRO A 198 -3.01 -22.17 3.44
CA PRO A 198 -4.11 -21.90 2.49
C PRO A 198 -5.09 -20.83 2.99
N GLN A 199 -5.32 -20.76 4.30
CA GLN A 199 -6.23 -19.79 4.93
C GLN A 199 -5.62 -18.38 4.98
N LEU A 200 -4.30 -18.26 4.98
CA LEU A 200 -3.59 -16.97 5.04
C LEU A 200 -3.56 -16.24 3.69
N ILE A 201 -3.73 -16.96 2.58
CA ILE A 201 -3.61 -16.40 1.22
C ILE A 201 -4.61 -15.28 0.97
N ILE A 202 -5.86 -15.45 1.43
CA ILE A 202 -6.92 -14.45 1.21
C ILE A 202 -6.60 -13.16 1.99
N PRO A 203 -6.36 -13.18 3.31
CA PRO A 203 -5.91 -12.00 4.06
C PRO A 203 -4.71 -11.29 3.42
N ILE A 204 -3.65 -12.04 3.06
CA ILE A 204 -2.45 -11.48 2.41
C ILE A 204 -2.81 -10.76 1.11
N LYS A 205 -3.58 -11.41 0.24
CA LYS A 205 -4.05 -10.83 -1.02
C LYS A 205 -4.85 -9.56 -0.78
N THR A 206 -5.79 -9.56 0.17
CA THR A 206 -6.61 -8.38 0.46
C THR A 206 -5.78 -7.21 0.97
N ALA A 207 -4.79 -7.46 1.83
CA ALA A 207 -3.89 -6.45 2.36
C ALA A 207 -3.00 -5.85 1.26
N LEU A 208 -2.42 -6.68 0.37
CA LEU A 208 -1.63 -6.19 -0.77
C LEU A 208 -2.48 -5.39 -1.76
N ASN A 209 -3.73 -5.82 -2.01
CA ASN A 209 -4.65 -5.12 -2.91
C ASN A 209 -5.05 -3.72 -2.43
N THR A 210 -4.82 -3.35 -1.15
CA THR A 210 -5.04 -1.97 -0.67
C THR A 210 -4.14 -0.95 -1.38
N ARG A 211 -3.00 -1.37 -1.93
CA ARG A 211 -2.02 -0.51 -2.64
C ARG A 211 -1.44 0.62 -1.78
N ASN A 212 -1.61 0.56 -0.47
CA ASN A 212 -0.99 1.48 0.47
C ASN A 212 0.47 1.05 0.71
N LYS A 213 1.43 1.97 0.55
CA LYS A 213 2.87 1.70 0.71
C LYS A 213 3.17 1.07 2.08
N ASN A 214 2.60 1.62 3.16
CA ASN A 214 2.91 1.17 4.52
C ASN A 214 2.38 -0.24 4.78
N VAL A 215 1.15 -0.55 4.32
CA VAL A 215 0.55 -1.87 4.48
C VAL A 215 1.31 -2.92 3.67
N ILE A 216 1.68 -2.61 2.42
CA ILE A 216 2.45 -3.54 1.59
C ILE A 216 3.79 -3.87 2.24
N ILE A 217 4.51 -2.86 2.74
CA ILE A 217 5.82 -3.07 3.40
C ILE A 217 5.67 -3.98 4.62
N LYS A 218 4.66 -3.75 5.48
CA LYS A 218 4.39 -4.61 6.64
C LYS A 218 4.14 -6.06 6.22
N VAL A 219 3.25 -6.28 5.25
CA VAL A 219 2.91 -7.62 4.75
C VAL A 219 4.13 -8.30 4.12
N LEU A 220 4.96 -7.58 3.35
CA LEU A 220 6.17 -8.14 2.75
C LEU A 220 7.20 -8.55 3.80
N LYS A 221 7.40 -7.76 4.86
CA LYS A 221 8.28 -8.13 5.98
C LYS A 221 7.76 -9.36 6.73
N VAL A 222 6.45 -9.46 6.94
CA VAL A 222 5.82 -10.65 7.52
C VAL A 222 5.98 -11.87 6.62
N LEU A 223 5.82 -11.73 5.30
CA LEU A 223 6.04 -12.82 4.34
C LEU A 223 7.50 -13.31 4.33
N GLN A 224 8.47 -12.40 4.43
CA GLN A 224 9.88 -12.77 4.58
C GLN A 224 10.13 -13.55 5.87
N ALA A 225 9.50 -13.16 6.98
CA ALA A 225 9.60 -13.91 8.23
C ALA A 225 8.93 -15.29 8.10
N LEU A 226 7.71 -15.35 7.56
CA LEU A 226 6.96 -16.59 7.35
C LEU A 226 7.77 -17.66 6.61
N VAL A 227 8.45 -17.26 5.53
CA VAL A 227 9.26 -18.18 4.72
C VAL A 227 10.55 -18.62 5.42
N LYS A 228 11.11 -17.77 6.28
CA LYS A 228 12.35 -18.05 7.04
C LYS A 228 12.12 -18.88 8.31
N CYS A 229 10.88 -19.09 8.73
CA CYS A 229 10.59 -19.72 10.01
C CYS A 229 10.70 -21.24 10.03
N ASP A 230 11.01 -21.89 8.92
CA ASP A 230 11.20 -23.34 8.92
C ASP A 230 12.51 -23.72 9.61
N GLU A 231 12.39 -24.35 10.78
CA GLU A 231 13.53 -24.78 11.61
C GLU A 231 14.25 -26.01 11.04
N LYS A 232 13.61 -26.79 10.17
CA LYS A 232 14.14 -28.10 9.74
C LYS A 232 14.93 -28.06 8.43
N GLY A 233 15.14 -26.87 7.85
CA GLY A 233 15.87 -26.70 6.60
C GLY A 233 15.24 -27.39 5.39
N GLN A 234 14.03 -27.94 5.53
CA GLN A 234 13.29 -28.56 4.44
C GLN A 234 12.50 -27.54 3.61
N ASN A 235 12.47 -26.28 4.07
CA ASN A 235 11.79 -25.15 3.45
C ASN A 235 10.35 -25.49 2.99
N LEU A 236 9.64 -26.27 3.81
CA LEU A 236 8.30 -26.79 3.49
C LEU A 236 7.29 -25.66 3.33
N VAL A 237 7.42 -24.62 4.16
CA VAL A 237 6.55 -23.43 4.11
C VAL A 237 6.74 -22.67 2.79
N GLY A 238 7.99 -22.50 2.34
CA GLY A 238 8.31 -21.86 1.07
C GLY A 238 7.76 -22.65 -0.13
N GLN A 239 7.95 -23.97 -0.14
CA GLN A 239 7.41 -24.86 -1.17
C GLN A 239 5.88 -24.84 -1.22
N ALA A 240 5.23 -24.84 -0.06
CA ALA A 240 3.76 -24.77 0.05
C ALA A 240 3.17 -23.45 -0.48
N LEU A 241 3.95 -22.37 -0.55
CA LEU A 241 3.50 -21.08 -1.08
C LEU A 241 3.53 -20.99 -2.61
N VAL A 242 4.33 -21.83 -3.29
CA VAL A 242 4.53 -21.78 -4.74
C VAL A 242 3.22 -21.81 -5.55
N PRO A 243 2.23 -22.67 -5.24
CA PRO A 243 0.95 -22.69 -5.97
C PRO A 243 0.19 -21.36 -5.87
N TYR A 244 0.39 -20.61 -4.79
CA TYR A 244 -0.33 -19.38 -4.47
C TYR A 244 0.34 -18.10 -4.99
N TYR A 245 1.54 -18.19 -5.58
CA TYR A 245 2.21 -17.03 -6.18
C TYR A 245 1.33 -16.26 -7.18
N ARG A 246 0.48 -16.97 -7.93
CA ARG A 246 -0.48 -16.37 -8.87
C ARG A 246 -1.43 -15.35 -8.23
N GLN A 247 -1.72 -15.50 -6.95
CA GLN A 247 -2.64 -14.63 -6.23
C GLN A 247 -1.95 -13.43 -5.57
N ILE A 248 -0.67 -13.58 -5.21
CA ILE A 248 0.08 -12.63 -4.38
C ILE A 248 0.96 -11.71 -5.24
N LEU A 249 1.70 -12.29 -6.19
CA LEU A 249 2.73 -11.57 -6.95
C LEU A 249 2.23 -10.51 -7.95
N PRO A 250 1.02 -10.58 -8.54
CA PRO A 250 0.58 -9.57 -9.51
C PRO A 250 0.61 -8.14 -8.99
N VAL A 251 0.33 -7.94 -7.69
CA VAL A 251 0.37 -6.60 -7.08
C VAL A 251 1.81 -6.09 -6.97
N LEU A 252 2.77 -6.97 -6.68
CA LEU A 252 4.18 -6.61 -6.53
C LEU A 252 4.78 -6.15 -7.86
N ASN A 253 4.35 -6.74 -8.99
CA ASN A 253 4.79 -6.34 -10.32
C ASN A 253 4.48 -4.86 -10.65
N ILE A 254 3.38 -4.32 -10.11
CA ILE A 254 3.03 -2.90 -10.28
C ILE A 254 4.09 -2.00 -9.62
N PHE A 255 4.62 -2.42 -8.47
CA PHE A 255 5.44 -1.57 -7.61
C PHE A 255 6.94 -1.90 -7.64
N ILE A 256 7.37 -2.92 -8.38
CA ILE A 256 8.76 -3.39 -8.38
C ILE A 256 9.80 -2.30 -8.76
N ARG A 257 9.41 -1.34 -9.61
CA ARG A 257 10.29 -0.23 -10.04
C ARG A 257 10.13 1.04 -9.20
N LYS A 258 9.30 1.00 -8.15
CA LYS A 258 9.06 2.16 -7.28
C LYS A 258 10.18 2.24 -6.24
N ASN A 259 11.33 2.75 -6.68
CA ASN A 259 12.49 3.03 -5.84
C ASN A 259 12.69 4.55 -5.72
N ASP A 260 13.03 5.01 -4.53
CA ASP A 260 13.33 6.42 -4.24
C ASP A 260 14.77 6.73 -4.72
N ASN A 261 14.91 7.33 -5.91
CA ASN A 261 16.22 7.73 -6.45
C ASN A 261 16.65 9.10 -5.88
N LEU A 262 17.67 9.09 -5.03
CA LEU A 262 18.19 10.28 -4.34
C LEU A 262 19.40 10.92 -5.05
N GLY A 263 19.82 10.41 -6.21
CA GLY A 263 20.99 10.92 -6.94
C GLY A 263 22.27 10.82 -6.10
N ASP A 264 22.96 11.94 -5.89
CA ASP A 264 24.15 12.06 -5.04
C ASP A 264 23.81 12.27 -3.54
N GLY A 265 22.51 12.31 -3.19
CA GLY A 265 22.05 12.42 -1.81
C GLY A 265 22.12 11.10 -1.05
N ILE A 266 22.49 11.15 0.23
CA ILE A 266 22.53 9.99 1.12
C ILE A 266 21.11 9.67 1.63
N ASP A 267 20.69 8.41 1.53
CA ASP A 267 19.45 7.95 2.15
C ASP A 267 19.64 7.74 3.67
N TYR A 268 19.00 8.57 4.48
CA TYR A 268 18.98 8.43 5.94
C TYR A 268 17.85 7.51 6.44
N GLY A 269 16.96 7.05 5.56
CA GLY A 269 15.81 6.19 5.86
C GLY A 269 16.11 4.69 5.90
N GLN A 270 17.33 4.28 5.57
CA GLN A 270 17.73 2.88 5.37
C GLN A 270 17.41 1.96 6.55
N ASN A 271 17.58 2.44 7.79
CA ASN A 271 17.29 1.64 8.99
C ASN A 271 15.81 1.20 9.07
N LYS A 272 14.88 2.01 8.52
CA LYS A 272 13.46 1.69 8.54
C LYS A 272 13.08 0.68 7.45
N ARG A 273 13.98 0.44 6.47
CA ARG A 273 13.73 -0.31 5.22
C ARG A 273 12.38 0.10 4.66
N GLY A 274 12.32 1.34 4.19
CA GLY A 274 11.09 1.98 3.74
C GLY A 274 10.92 2.01 2.22
N ASP A 275 11.96 1.63 1.46
CA ASP A 275 11.84 1.58 0.01
C ASP A 275 11.07 0.35 -0.45
N LEU A 276 10.10 0.58 -1.34
CA LEU A 276 9.18 -0.47 -1.75
C LEU A 276 9.82 -1.42 -2.76
N GLY A 277 10.58 -0.87 -3.71
CA GLY A 277 11.27 -1.65 -4.74
C GLY A 277 12.27 -2.62 -4.12
N GLU A 278 13.12 -2.14 -3.21
CA GLU A 278 14.13 -2.95 -2.53
C GLU A 278 13.50 -4.10 -1.72
N ILE A 279 12.44 -3.83 -0.94
CA ILE A 279 11.78 -4.87 -0.13
C ILE A 279 11.10 -5.90 -1.01
N ILE A 280 10.45 -5.49 -2.10
CA ILE A 280 9.84 -6.43 -3.05
C ILE A 280 10.91 -7.35 -3.64
N MET A 281 12.03 -6.77 -4.07
CA MET A 281 13.15 -7.52 -4.63
C MET A 281 13.65 -8.55 -3.61
N ALA A 282 13.99 -8.10 -2.40
CA ALA A 282 14.43 -8.98 -1.31
C ALA A 282 13.39 -10.07 -0.98
N THR A 283 12.09 -9.79 -1.00
CA THR A 283 11.05 -10.82 -0.77
C THR A 283 11.03 -11.87 -1.87
N LEU A 284 11.13 -11.46 -3.14
CA LEU A 284 11.15 -12.41 -4.27
C LEU A 284 12.38 -13.32 -4.22
N GLU A 285 13.53 -12.80 -3.79
CA GLU A 285 14.75 -13.58 -3.57
C GLU A 285 14.57 -14.63 -2.47
N GLN A 286 13.94 -14.26 -1.36
CA GLN A 286 13.63 -15.21 -0.29
C GLN A 286 12.64 -16.30 -0.76
N PHE A 287 11.70 -15.94 -1.63
CA PHE A 287 10.74 -16.88 -2.23
C PHE A 287 11.41 -17.87 -3.19
N GLU A 288 12.43 -17.42 -3.94
CA GLU A 288 13.23 -18.31 -4.78
C GLU A 288 14.10 -19.24 -3.93
N LEU A 289 14.78 -18.71 -2.90
CA LEU A 289 15.71 -19.48 -2.07
C LEU A 289 15.03 -20.59 -1.26
N HIS A 290 13.81 -20.35 -0.76
CA HIS A 290 13.07 -21.31 0.06
C HIS A 290 11.93 -22.02 -0.71
N GLY A 291 11.60 -21.61 -1.92
CA GLY A 291 10.48 -22.17 -2.69
C GLY A 291 10.80 -23.47 -3.45
N GLY A 292 12.06 -23.90 -3.46
CA GLY A 292 12.50 -25.09 -4.18
C GLY A 292 12.62 -24.88 -5.70
N ASN A 293 12.83 -25.99 -6.43
CA ASN A 293 13.27 -25.96 -7.83
C ASN A 293 12.28 -25.25 -8.79
N ASP A 294 10.97 -25.35 -8.53
CA ASP A 294 9.93 -24.78 -9.40
C ASP A 294 9.56 -23.33 -9.06
N ALA A 295 10.14 -22.76 -8.00
CA ALA A 295 9.80 -21.41 -7.55
C ALA A 295 10.13 -20.36 -8.61
N PHE A 296 11.33 -20.42 -9.20
CA PHE A 296 11.78 -19.44 -10.19
C PHE A 296 10.87 -19.37 -11.42
N ILE A 297 10.46 -20.52 -11.97
CA ILE A 297 9.60 -20.59 -13.15
C ILE A 297 8.25 -19.89 -12.87
N ASN A 298 7.66 -20.17 -11.70
CA ASN A 298 6.40 -19.55 -11.29
C ASN A 298 6.54 -18.04 -11.02
N ILE A 299 7.64 -17.61 -10.40
CA ILE A 299 7.93 -16.18 -10.16
C ILE A 299 8.13 -15.46 -11.49
N LYS A 300 8.94 -16.01 -12.42
CA LYS A 300 9.25 -15.41 -13.72
C LYS A 300 8.01 -15.26 -14.60
N TYR A 301 7.07 -16.22 -14.53
CA TYR A 301 5.80 -16.14 -15.24
C TYR A 301 4.95 -14.93 -14.81
N LEU A 302 4.99 -14.58 -13.52
CA LEU A 302 4.16 -13.52 -12.94
C LEU A 302 4.87 -12.16 -12.89
N VAL A 303 6.19 -12.17 -12.71
CA VAL A 303 7.05 -11.00 -12.65
C VAL A 303 8.16 -11.17 -13.70
N PRO A 304 7.90 -10.79 -14.97
CA PRO A 304 8.84 -11.02 -16.07
C PRO A 304 10.19 -10.30 -15.88
N VAL A 305 10.21 -9.22 -15.09
CA VAL A 305 11.39 -8.39 -14.81
C VAL A 305 12.33 -9.06 -13.80
N TYR A 306 11.86 -10.01 -12.99
CA TYR A 306 12.67 -10.70 -11.99
C TYR A 306 13.79 -11.51 -12.66
N GLN A 307 14.98 -11.50 -12.07
CA GLN A 307 16.14 -12.26 -12.51
C GLN A 307 16.60 -13.18 -11.37
N SER A 308 16.91 -14.43 -11.70
CA SER A 308 17.35 -15.42 -10.72
C SER A 308 18.69 -15.03 -10.08
N ILE A 309 18.81 -15.28 -8.79
CA ILE A 309 20.06 -15.15 -8.04
C ILE A 309 20.80 -16.48 -7.90
N LEU A 310 20.06 -17.59 -7.95
CA LEU A 310 20.62 -18.92 -7.91
C LEU A 310 21.19 -19.24 -9.30
N LYS A 311 22.51 -19.46 -9.37
CA LYS A 311 23.19 -19.88 -10.59
C LYS A 311 23.05 -21.38 -10.81
#